data_AF-A0AAD9REE6-F1
#
_entry.id   AF-A0AAD9REE6-F1
#
_cell.length_a   1.000
_cell.length_b   1.000
_cell.length_c   1.000
_cell.angle_alpha   90.00
_cell.angle_beta   90.00
_cell.angle_gamma   90.00
#
_symmetry.space_group_name_H-M   'P 1'
#
loop_
_entity.id
_entity.type
_entity.pdbx_description
1 polymer ?
#
loop_
_entity_poly.entity_id
_entity_poly.type
_entity_poly.pdbx_seq_one_letter_code
_entity_poly.pdbx_strand_id
1 'polypeptide(L)'
;VIYNNNLAVASPRDNIVFSPLNIAGTLAVVHLGSAGITFDEVSRILGLAGGVDISTHSELVHQMFGLLMSVVHHKVVESSRTINIASAIFLQVNYFFLFVM
;
A
#
# COMPACT_ATOMS: atom_id res chain seq x y z
N VAL A 1 -32.43 7.04 -1.24
CA VAL A 1 -31.24 7.77 -0.74
C VAL A 1 -30.23 7.80 -1.87
N ILE A 2 -30.04 8.96 -2.50
CA ILE A 2 -29.11 9.14 -3.61
C ILE A 2 -27.76 9.45 -2.99
N TYR A 3 -26.77 8.56 -3.15
CA TYR A 3 -25.40 8.85 -2.75
C TYR A 3 -24.84 9.93 -3.68
N ASN A 4 -24.65 11.12 -3.12
CA ASN A 4 -23.99 12.23 -3.78
C ASN A 4 -22.49 11.91 -3.88
N ASN A 5 -22.09 11.20 -4.94
CA ASN A 5 -20.68 10.97 -5.26
C ASN A 5 -20.05 12.26 -5.82
N ASN A 6 -19.81 13.22 -4.93
CA ASN A 6 -18.92 14.37 -5.19
C ASN A 6 -17.44 13.98 -5.08
N LEU A 7 -17.10 12.75 -5.48
CA LEU A 7 -15.73 12.47 -5.87
C LEU A 7 -15.53 13.30 -7.14
N ALA A 8 -14.55 14.20 -7.14
CA ALA A 8 -14.12 14.89 -8.34
C ALA A 8 -13.75 13.80 -9.38
N VAL A 9 -14.74 13.37 -10.15
CA VAL A 9 -14.54 12.56 -11.34
C VAL A 9 -13.67 13.45 -12.18
N ALA A 10 -12.38 13.11 -12.27
CA ALA A 10 -11.45 13.73 -13.19
C ALA A 10 -12.22 13.95 -14.49
N SER A 11 -12.27 15.19 -14.96
CA SER A 11 -13.01 15.50 -16.18
C SER A 11 -12.56 14.49 -17.24
N PRO A 12 -13.41 14.00 -18.16
CA PRO A 12 -13.01 13.02 -19.17
C PRO A 12 -11.79 13.44 -20.03
N ARG A 13 -11.30 14.66 -19.86
CA ARG A 13 -10.17 15.29 -20.53
C ARG A 13 -8.92 15.47 -19.64
N ASP A 14 -8.98 15.09 -18.38
CA ASP A 14 -7.87 15.25 -17.44
C ASP A 14 -6.93 14.05 -17.50
N ASN A 15 -5.62 14.31 -17.48
CA ASN A 15 -4.62 13.26 -17.38
C ASN A 15 -4.60 12.69 -15.96
N ILE A 16 -4.72 11.37 -15.84
CA ILE A 16 -4.64 10.66 -14.55
C ILE A 16 -3.28 9.98 -14.47
N VAL A 17 -2.45 10.40 -13.51
CA VAL A 17 -1.16 9.77 -13.21
C VAL A 17 -1.12 9.44 -11.72
N PHE A 18 -0.88 8.18 -11.40
CA PHE A 18 -0.69 7.71 -10.03
C PHE A 18 0.27 6.53 -10.01
N SER A 19 0.82 6.21 -8.83
CA SER A 19 1.69 5.05 -8.63
C SER A 19 0.92 3.97 -7.86
N PRO A 20 0.40 2.92 -8.54
CA PRO A 20 -0.23 1.78 -7.86
C PRO A 20 0.70 1.16 -6.82
N LEU A 21 2.00 1.12 -7.11
CA LEU A 21 3.03 0.60 -6.21
C LEU A 21 3.12 1.39 -4.91
N ASN A 22 3.06 2.73 -4.99
CA ASN A 22 3.14 3.57 -3.80
C ASN A 22 1.89 3.44 -2.91
N ILE A 23 0.72 3.29 -3.54
CA ILE A 23 -0.54 3.03 -2.85
C ILE A 23 -0.48 1.66 -2.16
N ALA A 24 -0.05 0.63 -2.88
CA ALA A 24 0.11 -0.72 -2.33
C ALA A 24 1.11 -0.74 -1.16
N GLY A 25 2.23 0.00 -1.25
CA GLY A 25 3.20 0.10 -0.16
C GLY A 25 2.65 0.79 1.07
N THR A 26 1.84 1.83 0.90
CA THR A 26 1.17 2.50 2.03
C THR A 26 0.16 1.55 2.70
N LEU A 27 -0.63 0.84 1.91
CA LEU A 27 -1.58 -0.16 2.40
C LEU A 27 -0.89 -1.35 3.07
N ALA A 28 0.31 -1.75 2.62
CA ALA A 28 1.11 -2.75 3.30
C ALA A 28 1.51 -2.27 4.72
N VAL A 29 1.93 -1.01 4.89
CA VAL A 29 2.23 -0.50 6.24
C VAL A 29 0.98 -0.48 7.13
N VAL A 30 -0.19 -0.12 6.58
CA VAL A 30 -1.47 -0.18 7.31
C VAL A 30 -1.85 -1.62 7.67
N HIS A 31 -1.68 -2.56 6.74
CA HIS A 31 -1.93 -3.99 6.94
C HIS A 31 -1.17 -4.53 8.15
N LEU A 32 0.11 -4.15 8.27
CA LEU A 32 0.97 -4.53 9.38
C LEU A 32 0.37 -4.15 10.75
N GLY A 33 -0.15 -2.93 10.89
CA GLY A 33 -0.73 -2.44 12.14
C GLY A 33 -2.21 -2.77 12.34
N SER A 34 -2.83 -3.52 11.41
CA SER A 34 -4.27 -3.80 11.41
C SER A 34 -4.62 -5.16 12.00
N ALA A 35 -5.86 -5.31 12.47
CA ALA A 35 -6.41 -6.56 12.96
C ALA A 35 -7.91 -6.69 12.64
N GLY A 36 -8.43 -7.92 12.69
CA GLY A 36 -9.85 -8.22 12.46
C GLY A 36 -10.33 -7.78 11.07
N ILE A 37 -11.50 -7.14 11.02
CA ILE A 37 -12.15 -6.75 9.75
C ILE A 37 -11.26 -5.83 8.90
N THR A 38 -10.53 -4.90 9.53
CA THR A 38 -9.62 -4.00 8.81
C THR A 38 -8.49 -4.75 8.13
N PHE A 39 -7.95 -5.79 8.78
CA PHE A 39 -6.93 -6.66 8.19
C PHE A 39 -7.47 -7.40 6.97
N ASP A 40 -8.68 -7.96 7.08
CA ASP A 40 -9.32 -8.72 6.00
C ASP A 40 -9.62 -7.84 4.78
N GLU A 41 -10.10 -6.61 5.01
CA GLU A 41 -10.41 -5.66 3.94
C GLU A 41 -9.15 -5.19 3.22
N VAL A 42 -8.10 -4.80 3.96
CA VAL A 42 -6.84 -4.37 3.37
C VAL A 42 -6.18 -5.51 2.59
N SER A 43 -6.23 -6.73 3.11
CA SER A 43 -5.77 -7.95 2.41
C SER A 43 -6.48 -8.15 1.07
N ARG A 44 -7.82 -7.97 1.07
CA ARG A 44 -8.62 -8.09 -0.16
C ARG A 44 -8.26 -7.02 -1.19
N ILE A 45 -8.07 -5.77 -0.76
CA ILE A 45 -7.72 -4.65 -1.63
C ILE A 45 -6.34 -4.83 -2.26
N LEU A 46 -5.37 -5.37 -1.51
CA LEU A 46 -4.03 -5.68 -2.01
C LEU A 46 -4.01 -6.88 -3.00
N GLY A 47 -5.15 -7.53 -3.24
CA GLY A 47 -5.24 -8.70 -4.11
C GLY A 47 -4.72 -9.98 -3.45
N LEU A 48 -4.44 -9.96 -2.15
CA LEU A 48 -3.91 -11.08 -1.38
C LEU A 48 -4.99 -12.15 -1.13
N ALA A 49 -6.27 -11.77 -1.17
CA ALA A 49 -7.40 -12.70 -1.05
C ALA A 49 -7.64 -13.58 -2.30
N GLY A 50 -6.89 -13.39 -3.39
CA GLY A 50 -7.14 -13.97 -4.72
C GLY A 50 -6.53 -15.34 -5.00
N GLY A 51 -6.25 -16.17 -3.98
CA GLY A 51 -5.83 -17.57 -4.20
C GLY A 51 -4.64 -18.07 -3.37
N VAL A 52 -4.09 -17.25 -2.46
CA VAL A 52 -3.11 -17.67 -1.45
C VAL A 52 -3.72 -17.34 -0.10
N ASP A 53 -3.85 -18.34 0.78
CA ASP A 53 -4.38 -18.11 2.13
C ASP A 53 -3.32 -17.38 2.97
N ILE A 54 -3.40 -16.05 2.94
CA ILE A 54 -2.45 -15.14 3.60
C ILE A 54 -2.90 -14.79 5.03
N SER A 55 -4.10 -15.25 5.43
CA SER A 55 -4.67 -15.06 6.78
C SER A 55 -3.74 -15.57 7.89
N THR A 56 -2.87 -16.53 7.57
CA THR A 56 -1.90 -17.13 8.50
C THR A 56 -0.46 -16.61 8.33
N HIS A 57 -0.17 -15.77 7.33
CA HIS A 57 1.20 -15.38 6.95
C HIS A 57 1.34 -13.91 6.53
N SER A 58 0.93 -12.97 7.40
CA SER A 58 1.11 -11.52 7.17
C SER A 58 2.59 -11.13 6.94
N GLU A 59 3.52 -11.86 7.55
CA GLU A 59 4.97 -11.70 7.35
C GLU A 59 5.39 -11.86 5.89
N LEU A 60 4.82 -12.85 5.17
CA LEU A 60 5.17 -13.16 3.79
C LEU A 60 4.86 -11.97 2.87
N VAL A 61 3.76 -11.26 3.12
CA VAL A 61 3.37 -10.05 2.37
C VAL A 61 4.44 -8.98 2.48
N HIS A 62 4.93 -8.73 3.69
CA HIS A 62 5.97 -7.71 3.93
C HIS A 62 7.32 -8.12 3.35
N GLN A 63 7.69 -9.40 3.43
CA GLN A 63 8.90 -9.92 2.80
C GLN A 63 8.86 -9.78 1.28
N MET A 64 7.75 -10.18 0.64
CA MET A 64 7.57 -10.04 -0.81
C MET A 64 7.56 -8.58 -1.24
N PHE A 65 6.94 -7.70 -0.45
CA PHE A 65 6.97 -6.26 -0.71
C PHE A 65 8.39 -5.68 -0.59
N GLY A 66 9.17 -6.11 0.41
CA GLY A 66 10.57 -5.76 0.57
C GLY A 66 11.44 -6.21 -0.61
N LEU A 67 11.24 -7.44 -1.10
CA LEU A 67 11.91 -7.96 -2.28
C LEU A 67 11.57 -7.14 -3.53
N LEU A 68 10.28 -6.81 -3.72
CA LEU A 68 9.83 -5.95 -4.81
C LEU A 68 10.50 -4.56 -4.76
N MET A 69 10.57 -3.94 -3.57
CA MET A 69 11.24 -2.65 -3.39
C MET A 69 12.73 -2.74 -3.72
N SER A 70 13.39 -3.84 -3.34
CA SER A 70 14.81 -4.08 -3.68
C SER A 70 15.02 -4.11 -5.20
N VAL A 71 14.15 -4.81 -5.94
CA VAL A 71 14.20 -4.86 -7.41
C VAL A 71 13.94 -3.49 -8.03
N VAL A 72 12.95 -2.75 -7.52
CA VAL A 72 12.59 -1.42 -8.03
C VAL A 72 13.68 -0.38 -7.76
N HIS A 73 14.36 -0.48 -6.62
CA HIS A 73 15.44 0.42 -6.25
C HIS A 73 16.80 0.01 -6.84
N HIS A 74 16.90 -1.20 -7.40
CA HIS A 74 18.12 -1.65 -8.07
C HIS A 74 18.38 -0.76 -9.29
N LYS A 75 19.47 0.02 -9.20
CA LYS A 75 19.92 0.84 -10.33
C LYS A 75 20.27 -0.08 -11.48
N VAL A 76 19.57 0.07 -12.61
CA VAL A 76 20.12 -0.37 -13.88
C VAL A 76 21.31 0.54 -14.13
N VAL A 77 22.51 0.00 -13.97
CA VAL A 77 23.81 0.70 -14.01
C VAL A 77 24.02 1.53 -15.29
N GLU A 78 23.18 1.32 -16.32
CA GLU A 78 23.22 2.00 -17.62
C GLU A 78 21.99 2.87 -17.94
N SER A 79 21.04 3.08 -17.01
CA SER A 79 19.83 3.88 -17.27
C SER A 79 19.85 5.20 -16.51
N SER A 80 19.56 6.32 -17.20
CA SER A 80 19.35 7.66 -16.59
C SER A 80 18.06 7.76 -15.75
N ARG A 81 17.37 6.63 -15.51
CA ARG A 81 16.06 6.58 -14.88
C ARG A 81 16.21 6.52 -13.36
N THR A 82 15.84 7.61 -12.69
CA THR A 82 15.78 7.68 -11.23
C THR A 82 14.39 7.32 -10.73
N ILE A 83 14.29 6.42 -9.74
CA ILE A 83 13.05 6.11 -9.04
C ILE A 83 13.22 6.50 -7.58
N ASN A 84 12.40 7.44 -7.11
CA ASN A 84 12.34 7.85 -5.70
C ASN A 84 10.96 7.46 -5.15
N ILE A 85 10.95 6.71 -4.06
CA ILE A 85 9.73 6.30 -3.35
C ILE A 85 9.80 6.90 -1.96
N ALA A 86 8.74 7.59 -1.55
CA ALA A 86 8.62 8.20 -0.23
C ALA A 86 7.20 7.98 0.30
N SER A 87 7.10 7.31 1.44
CA SER A 87 5.86 7.05 2.16
C SER A 87 6.09 7.24 3.65
N ALA A 88 5.15 7.89 4.33
CA ALA A 88 5.22 8.14 5.77
C ALA A 88 3.81 8.09 6.38
N ILE A 89 3.70 7.59 7.61
CA ILE A 89 2.46 7.64 8.41
C ILE A 89 2.68 8.63 9.54
N PHE A 90 1.77 9.60 9.66
CA PHE A 90 1.79 10.60 10.71
C PHE A 90 0.68 10.29 11.71
N LEU A 91 1.04 10.22 12.99
CA LEU A 91 0.12 9.93 14.09
C LEU A 91 -0.09 11.18 14.93
N GLN A 92 -1.28 11.30 15.52
CA GLN A 92 -1.52 12.34 16.52
C GLN A 92 -0.71 12.03 17.78
N VAL A 93 -0.12 13.07 18.38
CA VAL A 93 0.82 12.99 19.53
C VAL A 93 0.29 12.18 20.72
N ASN A 94 -1.03 12.09 20.88
CA ASN A 94 -1.68 11.38 22.00
C ASN A 94 -2.13 9.95 21.66
N TYR A 95 -1.81 9.43 20.48
CA TYR A 95 -1.98 8.02 20.13
C TYR A 95 -0.64 7.31 20.28
N PHE A 96 -0.55 6.41 21.26
CA PHE A 96 0.65 5.62 21.50
C PHE A 96 0.75 4.50 20.48
N PHE A 97 1.89 4.40 19.80
CA PHE A 97 2.16 3.33 18.86
C PHE A 97 2.77 2.15 19.63
N LEU A 98 1.96 1.14 19.93
CA LEU A 98 2.46 -0.11 20.52
C LEU A 98 2.72 -1.11 19.39
N PHE A 99 3.94 -1.13 18.86
CA PHE A 99 4.39 -2.26 18.07
C PHE A 99 4.79 -3.37 19.04
N VAL A 100 3.96 -4.40 19.15
CA VAL A 100 4.41 -5.67 19.72
C VAL A 100 5.09 -6.40 18.57
N MET A 101 6.42 -6.33 18.51
CA MET A 101 7.25 -7.30 17.76
C MET A 101 7.51 -8.53 18.64
#